data_AF-A0A426KJN4-F1
#
_entry.id   AF-A0A426KJN4-F1
#
_cell.length_a   1.000
_cell.length_b   1.000
_cell.length_c   1.000
_cell.angle_alpha   90.00
_cell.angle_beta   90.00
_cell.angle_gamma   90.00
#
_symmetry.space_group_name_H-M   'P 1'
#
loop_
_entity.id
_entity.type
_entity.pdbx_description
1 polymer ?
#
loop_
_entity_poly.entity_id
_entity_poly.type
_entity_poly.pdbx_seq_one_letter_code
_entity_poly.pdbx_strand_id
1 'polypeptide(L)' 'MNRQLLIEDAVKKINKLPDVKLQEINDFVDFLLRKIDDKIILENIQDITSKSNSYNFLNEEEELYDESDLKEKF' A
#
# COMPACT_ATOMS: atom_id res chain seq x y z
N MET A 1 -20.40 18.95 4.75
CA MET A 1 -19.83 19.59 3.55
C MET A 1 -20.20 18.75 2.33
N ASN A 2 -20.80 19.34 1.30
CA ASN A 2 -21.16 18.62 0.07
C ASN A 2 -19.92 18.57 -0.85
N ARG A 3 -19.58 17.38 -1.38
CA ARG A 3 -18.48 17.18 -2.34
C ARG A 3 -18.58 18.14 -3.53
N GLN A 4 -19.79 18.38 -4.02
CA GLN A 4 -20.03 19.27 -5.15
C GLN A 4 -19.63 20.72 -4.83
N LEU A 5 -20.01 21.21 -3.65
CA LEU A 5 -19.65 22.56 -3.19
C LEU A 5 -18.14 22.74 -3.05
N LEU A 6 -17.42 21.70 -2.61
CA LEU A 6 -15.97 21.74 -2.50
C LEU A 6 -15.28 21.81 -3.87
N ILE A 7 -15.76 21.03 -4.85
CA ILE A 7 -15.22 21.04 -6.21
C ILE A 7 -15.46 22.41 -6.84
N GLU A 8 -16.66 22.96 -6.72
CA GLU A 8 -16.99 24.28 -7.27
C GLU A 8 -16.15 25.40 -6.63
N ASP A 9 -15.94 25.36 -5.32
CA ASP A 9 -15.10 26.32 -4.62
C ASP A 9 -13.62 26.19 -5.02
N ALA A 10 -13.13 24.96 -5.21
CA ALA A 10 -11.77 24.71 -5.70
C ALA A 10 -11.57 25.26 -7.13
N VAL A 11 -12.48 24.97 -8.06
CA VAL A 11 -12.43 25.49 -9.44
C VAL A 11 -12.45 27.02 -9.45
N LYS A 12 -13.30 27.65 -8.63
CA LYS A 12 -13.35 29.12 -8.50
C LYS A 12 -12.04 29.72 -8.00
N LYS A 13 -11.31 29.02 -7.11
CA LYS A 13 -10.01 29.47 -6.62
C LYS A 13 -8.92 29.29 -7.68
N ILE A 14 -8.91 28.14 -8.37
CA ILE A 14 -7.96 27.85 -9.44
C ILE A 14 -8.05 28.89 -10.56
N ASN A 15 -9.27 29.25 -10.98
CA ASN A 15 -9.51 30.23 -12.03
C ASN A 15 -9.04 31.66 -11.69
N LYS A 16 -8.72 31.97 -10.44
CA LYS A 16 -8.19 33.28 -10.02
C LYS A 16 -6.66 33.33 -10.01
N LEU A 17 -6.00 32.20 -10.24
CA LEU A 17 -4.55 32.11 -10.17
C LEU A 17 -3.91 32.43 -11.52
N PRO A 18 -2.67 32.97 -11.52
CA PRO A 18 -1.89 33.15 -12.74
C PRO A 18 -1.54 31.80 -13.40
N ASP A 19 -1.36 31.78 -14.72
CA ASP A 19 -1.08 30.57 -15.51
C ASP A 19 0.10 29.76 -14.98
N VAL A 20 1.14 30.42 -14.47
CA VAL A 20 2.32 29.78 -13.87
C VAL A 20 1.95 28.89 -12.68
N LYS A 21 0.94 29.29 -11.90
CA LYS A 21 0.46 28.52 -10.75
C LYS A 21 -0.52 27.41 -11.13
N LEU A 22 -1.13 27.48 -12.32
CA LEU A 22 -1.98 26.40 -12.82
C LEU A 22 -1.16 25.13 -13.07
N GLN A 23 0.05 25.28 -13.61
CA GLN A 23 0.95 24.15 -13.82
C GLN A 23 1.36 23.50 -12.48
N GLU A 24 1.76 24.30 -11.48
CA GLU A 24 2.09 23.78 -10.14
C GLU A 24 0.91 23.01 -9.51
N ILE A 25 -0.32 23.49 -9.70
CA ILE A 25 -1.52 22.81 -9.20
C ILE A 25 -1.74 21.50 -9.93
N ASN A 26 -1.60 21.49 -11.27
CA ASN A 26 -1.75 20.27 -12.05
C ASN A 26 -0.74 19.21 -11.60
N ASP A 27 0.53 19.59 -11.49
CA ASP A 27 1.61 18.71 -11.02
C ASP A 27 1.33 18.18 -9.60
N PHE A 28 0.79 19.02 -8.72
CA PHE A 28 0.43 18.62 -7.37
C PHE A 28 -0.76 17.65 -7.33
N VAL A 29 -1.77 17.85 -8.18
CA VAL A 29 -2.91 16.93 -8.29
C VAL A 29 -2.44 15.58 -8.82
N ASP A 30 -1.58 15.56 -9.84
CA ASP A 30 -0.98 14.33 -10.37
C ASP A 30 -0.15 13.59 -9.32
N PHE A 31 0.61 14.33 -8.51
CA PHE A 31 1.34 13.76 -7.38
C PHE A 31 0.41 13.11 -6.34
N LEU A 32 -0.70 13.76 -6.00
CA LEU A 32 -1.69 13.20 -5.06
C LEU A 32 -2.34 11.93 -5.61
N LEU A 33 -2.70 11.92 -6.89
CA LEU A 33 -3.28 10.74 -7.54
C LEU A 33 -2.31 9.56 -7.53
N ARG A 34 -1.05 9.79 -7.92
CA ARG A 34 0.00 8.76 -7.88
C ARG A 34 0.21 8.19 -6.49
N LYS A 35 0.18 9.01 -5.44
CA LYS A 35 0.31 8.53 -4.05
C LYS A 35 -0.84 7.63 -3.62
N ILE A 36 -2.05 7.86 -4.11
CA ILE A 36 -3.21 7.01 -3.83
C ILE A 36 -3.00 5.65 -4.50
N ASP A 37 -2.60 5.66 -5.77
CA ASP A 37 -2.31 4.43 -6.52
C ASP A 37 -1.17 3.62 -5.88
N ASP A 38 -0.06 4.26 -5.53
CA ASP A 38 1.08 3.62 -4.85
C ASP A 38 0.65 2.97 -3.54
N LYS A 39 -0.21 3.65 -2.76
CA LYS A 39 -0.73 3.11 -1.51
C LYS A 39 -1.61 1.88 -1.76
N ILE A 40 -2.51 1.93 -2.74
CA ILE A 40 -3.37 0.81 -3.10
C ILE A 40 -2.53 -0.38 -3.57
N ILE A 41 -1.49 -0.13 -4.38
CA ILE A 41 -0.56 -1.17 -4.84
C ILE A 41 0.15 -1.82 -3.64
N LEU A 42 0.66 -1.01 -2.71
CA LEU A 42 1.34 -1.51 -1.52
C LEU A 42 0.42 -2.37 -0.64
N GLU A 43 -0.80 -1.90 -0.37
CA GLU A 43 -1.80 -2.64 0.41
C GLU A 43 -2.13 -3.99 -0.25
N ASN A 44 -2.29 -4.00 -1.57
CA ASN A 44 -2.55 -5.24 -2.32
C ASN A 44 -1.36 -6.20 -2.29
N ILE A 45 -0.11 -5.70 -2.39
CA ILE A 45 1.09 -6.55 -2.27
C ILE A 45 1.15 -7.18 -0.88
N GLN A 46 0.86 -6.42 0.18
CA GLN A 46 0.81 -6.93 1.55
C GLN A 46 -0.27 -8.00 1.73
N ASP A 47 -1.47 -7.76 1.18
CA ASP A 47 -2.58 -8.73 1.22
C ASP A 47 -2.21 -10.03 0.50
N ILE A 48 -1.65 -9.93 -0.71
CA ILE A 48 -1.21 -11.11 -1.48
C ILE A 48 -0.12 -11.87 -0.74
N THR A 49 0.87 -11.16 -0.18
CA THR A 49 1.98 -11.78 0.56
C THR A 49 1.49 -12.49 1.81
N SER A 50 0.62 -11.85 2.60
CA SER A 50 0.06 -12.43 3.82
C SER A 50 -0.86 -13.62 3.57
N LYS A 51 -1.56 -13.65 2.43
CA LYS A 51 -2.38 -14.79 1.99
C LYS A 51 -1.59 -15.84 1.22
N SER A 52 -0.34 -15.57 0.86
CA SER A 52 0.47 -16.54 0.12
C SER A 52 0.96 -17.64 1.05
N ASN A 53 0.77 -18.89 0.63
CA ASN A 53 1.29 -20.05 1.36
C ASN A 53 2.82 -20.16 1.31
N SER A 54 3.49 -19.30 0.54
CA SER A 54 4.94 -19.31 0.34
C SER A 54 5.73 -19.15 1.63
N TYR A 55 5.13 -18.60 2.69
CA TYR A 55 5.77 -18.41 4.00
C TYR A 55 5.19 -19.33 5.09
N ASN A 56 4.32 -20.29 4.75
CA ASN A 56 3.73 -21.17 5.75
C ASN A 56 4.77 -22.02 6.48
N PHE A 57 5.88 -22.36 5.82
CA PHE A 57 7.01 -23.07 6.42
C PHE A 57 7.65 -22.30 7.60
N LEU A 58 7.48 -20.98 7.69
CA LEU A 58 7.94 -20.18 8.85
C LEU A 58 7.04 -20.35 10.07
N ASN A 59 5.80 -20.80 9.88
CA ASN A 59 4.84 -21.08 10.95
C ASN A 59 4.84 -22.56 11.36
N GLU A 60 5.57 -23.40 10.62
CA GLU A 60 5.81 -24.79 10.98
C GLU A 60 7.02 -24.81 11.93
N GLU A 61 6.82 -25.28 13.16
CA GLU A 61 7.98 -25.61 14.02
C GLU A 61 8.70 -26.79 13.37
N GLU A 62 10.02 -26.68 13.15
CA GLU A 62 10.83 -27.81 12.70
C GLU A 62 10.65 -28.97 13.69
N GLU A 63 10.29 -30.16 13.19
CA GLU A 63 10.36 -31.39 13.98
C GLU A 63 11.82 -31.60 14.40
N LEU A 64 12.14 -31.23 15.64
CA LEU A 64 13.43 -31.50 16.25
C LEU A 64 13.59 -33.01 16.41
N TYR A 65 14.78 -33.50 16.11
CA TYR A 65 15.15 -34.89 16.40
C TYR A 65 14.94 -35.19 17.88
N ASP A 66 14.18 -36.25 18.15
CA ASP A 66 13.91 -36.74 19.50
C ASP A 66 14.85 -37.90 19.85
N GLU A 67 14.94 -38.25 21.13
CA GLU A 67 15.70 -39.44 21.57
C GLU A 67 15.20 -40.72 20.89
N SER A 68 13.96 -40.72 20.38
CA SER A 68 13.40 -41.80 19.57
C SER A 68 14.05 -41.96 18.19
N ASP A 69 14.73 -40.92 17.67
CA ASP A 69 15.48 -40.98 16.40
C ASP A 69 16.89 -41.57 16.55
N LEU A 70 17.34 -41.80 17.78
CA LEU A 70 18.65 -42.38 18.06
C LEU A 70 18.71 -43.85 17.65
N LYS A 71 19.61 -44.18 16.72
CA LYS A 71 19.88 -45.56 16.27
C LYS A 71 20.41 -46.47 17.38
N GLU A 72 21.03 -45.90 18.41
CA GLU A 72 21.64 -46.64 19.50
C GLU A 72 21.40 -45.88 20.82
N LYS A 73 20.87 -46.57 21.83
CA LYS A 73 20.64 -46.05 23.18
C LYS A 73 21.56 -46.80 24.15
N PHE A 74 22.33 -46.07 24.95
CA PHE A 74 23.24 -46.62 25.96
C PHE A 74 22.52 -46.93 27.28
#